data_AF-A0A2P8VLX4-F1
#
_entry.id   AF-A0A2P8VLX4-F1
#
_cell.length_a   1.000
_cell.length_b   1.000
_cell.length_c   1.000
_cell.angle_alpha   90.00
_cell.angle_beta   90.00
_cell.angle_gamma   90.00
#
_symmetry.space_group_name_H-M   'P 1'
#
loop_
_entity.id
_entity.type
_entity.pdbx_description
1 polymer ?
#
loop_
_entity_poly.entity_id
_entity_poly.type
_entity_poly.pdbx_seq_one_letter_code
_entity_poly.pdbx_strand_id
1 'polypeptide(L)'
;MVKPILFRHVLMIFTAIVVLYTLFISLRPVEVIAVYHDNNYVDVIVKHFPSDDMDKITWWLDHKKTLSSKGVIPLSPSLHHYSITFWDYGQGFKPKDDDALCFAEIKSSVNCIDKKALLIVSNDNAGNVYFTVDNARYRLDNSNIIKIEDW
;
A
#
# COMPACT_ATOMS: atom_id res chain seq x y z
N MET A 1 -5.53 -31.72 36.31
CA MET A 1 -6.40 -30.55 36.55
C MET A 1 -5.54 -29.29 36.64
N VAL A 2 -5.49 -28.47 35.59
CA VAL A 2 -4.87 -27.14 35.67
C VAL A 2 -5.76 -26.30 36.59
N LYS A 3 -5.21 -25.77 37.69
CA LYS A 3 -6.00 -24.95 38.62
C LYS A 3 -6.62 -23.78 37.85
N PRO A 4 -7.93 -23.49 37.99
CA PRO A 4 -8.66 -22.51 37.16
C PRO A 4 -8.04 -21.10 37.19
N ILE A 5 -7.35 -20.77 38.29
CA ILE A 5 -6.59 -19.52 38.44
C ILE A 5 -5.39 -19.48 37.47
N LEU A 6 -4.63 -20.58 37.35
CA LEU A 6 -3.47 -20.68 36.45
C LEU A 6 -3.90 -20.60 34.98
N PHE A 7 -5.02 -21.23 34.63
CA PHE A 7 -5.61 -21.14 33.29
C PHE A 7 -5.99 -19.70 32.90
N ARG A 8 -6.58 -18.94 33.83
CA ARG A 8 -6.94 -17.53 33.62
C ARG A 8 -5.70 -16.65 33.36
N HIS A 9 -4.61 -16.86 34.09
CA HIS A 9 -3.36 -16.10 33.89
C HIS A 9 -2.71 -16.41 32.54
N VAL A 10 -2.69 -17.68 32.12
CA VAL A 10 -2.18 -18.08 30.80
C VAL A 10 -2.99 -17.43 29.69
N LEU A 11 -4.32 -17.41 29.80
CA LEU A 11 -5.19 -16.76 28.81
C LEU A 11 -4.91 -15.25 28.71
N MET A 12 -4.78 -14.56 29.85
CA MET A 12 -4.47 -13.12 29.88
C MET A 12 -3.12 -12.81 29.22
N ILE A 13 -2.08 -13.60 29.51
CA ILE A 13 -0.76 -13.44 28.90
C ILE A 13 -0.84 -13.65 27.39
N PHE A 14 -1.53 -14.70 26.94
CA PHE A 14 -1.71 -14.96 25.52
C PHE A 14 -2.41 -13.80 24.81
N THR A 15 -3.51 -13.29 25.37
CA THR A 15 -4.20 -12.12 24.80
C THR A 15 -3.31 -10.88 24.77
N ALA A 16 -2.51 -10.63 25.80
CA ALA A 16 -1.59 -9.49 25.84
C ALA A 16 -0.51 -9.61 24.75
N ILE A 17 0.05 -10.81 24.54
CA ILE A 17 1.04 -11.05 23.48
C ILE A 17 0.43 -10.79 22.10
N VAL A 18 -0.79 -11.28 21.85
CA VAL A 18 -1.49 -11.04 20.58
C VAL A 18 -1.72 -9.55 20.35
N VAL A 19 -2.20 -8.82 21.35
CA VAL A 19 -2.44 -7.36 21.25
C VAL A 19 -1.13 -6.60 21.00
N LEU A 20 -0.06 -6.93 21.72
CA LEU A 20 1.25 -6.31 21.52
C LEU A 20 1.81 -6.60 20.13
N TYR A 21 1.62 -7.82 19.63
CA TYR A 21 2.05 -8.22 18.30
C TYR A 21 1.28 -7.49 17.20
N THR A 22 -0.05 -7.39 17.32
CA THR A 22 -0.87 -6.64 16.35
C THR A 22 -0.53 -5.16 16.37
N LEU A 23 -0.38 -4.56 17.55
CA LEU A 23 0.04 -3.16 17.68
C LEU A 23 1.42 -2.93 17.05
N PHE A 24 2.37 -3.83 17.29
CA PHE A 24 3.70 -3.71 16.71
C PHE A 24 3.67 -3.77 15.18
N ILE A 25 2.81 -4.58 14.58
CA ILE A 25 2.64 -4.63 13.11
C ILE A 25 1.98 -3.35 12.60
N SER A 26 0.89 -2.90 13.23
CA SER A 26 0.14 -1.71 12.80
C SER A 26 0.95 -0.41 12.93
N LEU A 27 1.91 -0.36 13.86
CA LEU A 27 2.75 0.83 14.08
C LEU A 27 4.04 0.85 13.23
N ARG A 28 4.29 -0.17 12.38
CA ARG A 28 5.48 -0.15 11.52
C ARG A 28 5.33 0.93 10.46
N PRO A 29 6.35 1.78 10.26
CA PRO A 29 6.32 2.74 9.18
C PRO A 29 6.35 2.01 7.83
N VAL A 30 5.58 2.52 6.88
CA VAL A 30 5.65 2.06 5.49
C VAL A 30 7.01 2.39 4.92
N GLU A 31 7.67 1.37 4.38
CA GLU A 31 8.94 1.49 3.70
C GLU A 31 8.72 1.54 2.19
N VAL A 32 9.32 2.52 1.51
CA VAL A 32 9.33 2.61 0.04
C VAL A 32 10.64 2.01 -0.43
N ILE A 33 10.58 0.87 -1.10
CA ILE A 33 11.73 0.08 -1.54
C ILE A 33 12.27 0.60 -2.87
N ALA A 34 11.37 0.87 -3.83
CA ALA A 34 11.72 1.37 -5.15
C ALA A 34 10.56 2.16 -5.76
N VAL A 35 10.90 3.04 -6.70
CA VAL A 35 9.96 3.82 -7.50
C VAL A 35 10.39 3.70 -8.96
N TYR A 36 9.48 3.28 -9.83
CA TYR A 36 9.68 3.17 -11.27
C TYR A 36 8.67 4.05 -12.00
N HIS A 37 9.12 4.67 -13.08
CA HIS A 37 8.33 5.62 -13.86
C HIS A 37 8.17 5.10 -15.28
N ASP A 38 6.92 4.95 -15.72
CA ASP A 38 6.56 4.70 -17.11
C ASP A 38 5.54 5.74 -17.57
N ASN A 39 6.04 6.81 -18.20
CA ASN A 39 5.22 7.93 -18.67
C ASN A 39 4.37 8.54 -17.53
N ASN A 40 3.06 8.26 -17.54
CA ASN A 40 2.08 8.76 -16.58
C ASN A 40 1.80 7.76 -15.44
N TYR A 41 2.43 6.59 -15.51
CA TYR A 41 2.34 5.52 -14.53
C TYR A 41 3.55 5.55 -13.61
N VAL A 42 3.31 5.36 -12.31
CA VAL A 42 4.36 5.25 -11.30
C VAL A 42 4.12 3.99 -10.50
N ASP A 43 5.08 3.07 -10.53
CA ASP A 43 5.04 1.87 -9.72
C ASP A 43 5.88 2.07 -8.47
N VAL A 44 5.27 1.89 -7.30
CA VAL A 44 5.90 2.09 -6.00
C VAL A 44 5.90 0.78 -5.25
N ILE A 45 7.08 0.22 -5.01
CA ILE A 45 7.20 -1.03 -4.25
C ILE A 45 7.30 -0.66 -2.76
N VAL A 46 6.41 -1.23 -1.95
CA VAL A 46 6.29 -0.89 -0.53
C VAL A 46 6.27 -2.10 0.38
N LYS A 47 6.70 -1.89 1.63
CA LYS A 47 6.64 -2.88 2.72
C LYS A 47 5.93 -2.31 3.94
N HIS A 48 5.27 -3.18 4.71
CA HIS A 48 4.48 -2.82 5.89
C HIS A 48 3.33 -1.85 5.58
N PHE A 49 2.75 -1.94 4.38
CA PHE A 49 1.61 -1.11 3.99
C PHE A 49 0.39 -1.42 4.87
N PRO A 50 -0.47 -0.43 5.17
CA PRO A 50 -1.69 -0.69 5.91
C PRO A 50 -2.58 -1.73 5.23
N SER A 51 -3.24 -2.57 6.03
CA SER A 51 -4.12 -3.61 5.52
C SER A 51 -5.54 -3.11 5.24
N ASP A 52 -6.05 -2.21 6.08
CA ASP A 52 -7.38 -1.62 5.94
C ASP A 52 -7.41 -0.56 4.84
N ASP A 53 -8.48 -0.56 4.04
CA ASP A 53 -8.57 0.31 2.87
C ASP A 53 -8.58 1.80 3.22
N MET A 54 -9.23 2.19 4.32
CA MET A 54 -9.23 3.58 4.78
C MET A 54 -7.87 3.98 5.34
N ASP A 55 -7.17 3.06 6.02
CA ASP A 55 -5.81 3.32 6.49
C ASP A 55 -4.83 3.50 5.33
N LYS A 56 -4.98 2.74 4.24
CA LYS A 56 -4.16 2.91 3.01
C LYS A 56 -4.34 4.31 2.41
N ILE A 57 -5.59 4.76 2.29
CA ILE A 57 -5.92 6.08 1.72
C ILE A 57 -5.43 7.19 2.64
N THR A 58 -5.65 7.05 3.95
CA THR A 58 -5.20 8.02 4.95
C THR A 58 -3.67 8.13 4.96
N TRP A 59 -2.97 6.99 4.92
CA TRP A 59 -1.52 6.97 4.82
C TRP A 59 -1.02 7.75 3.59
N TRP A 60 -1.63 7.53 2.42
CA TRP A 60 -1.28 8.28 1.21
C TRP A 60 -1.44 9.79 1.44
N LEU A 61 -2.60 10.22 1.97
CA LEU A 61 -2.91 11.63 2.19
C LEU A 61 -1.91 12.30 3.15
N ASP A 62 -1.54 11.61 4.23
CA ASP A 62 -0.62 12.12 5.26
C ASP A 62 0.84 12.17 4.77
N HIS A 63 1.21 11.31 3.83
CA HIS A 63 2.60 11.16 3.39
C HIS A 63 2.92 11.84 2.07
N LYS A 64 1.98 12.58 1.45
CA LYS A 64 2.17 13.25 0.15
C LYS A 64 3.48 14.02 0.04
N LYS A 65 3.82 14.82 1.05
CA LYS A 65 5.07 15.63 1.06
C LYS A 65 6.33 14.76 0.98
N THR A 66 6.38 13.70 1.78
CA THR A 66 7.50 12.75 1.81
C THR A 66 7.58 11.98 0.49
N LEU A 67 6.44 11.60 -0.08
CA LEU A 67 6.36 10.89 -1.36
C LEU A 67 6.81 11.76 -2.53
N SER A 68 6.48 13.05 -2.54
CA SER A 68 7.01 14.02 -3.51
C SER A 68 8.54 14.07 -3.49
N SER A 69 9.16 14.11 -2.30
CA SER A 69 10.63 14.11 -2.19
C SER A 69 11.29 12.80 -2.67
N LYS A 70 10.55 11.70 -2.69
CA LYS A 70 10.98 10.39 -3.20
C LYS A 70 10.69 10.21 -4.69
N GLY A 71 10.16 11.24 -5.37
CA GLY A 71 9.80 11.18 -6.78
C GLY A 71 8.50 10.45 -7.08
N VAL A 72 7.75 9.96 -6.09
CA VAL A 72 6.51 9.20 -6.31
C VAL A 72 5.41 10.04 -6.93
N ILE A 73 5.29 11.29 -6.49
CA ILE A 73 4.28 12.21 -7.02
C ILE A 73 4.88 12.92 -8.22
N PRO A 74 4.35 12.73 -9.44
CA PRO A 74 4.88 13.39 -10.61
C PRO A 74 4.79 14.92 -10.43
N LEU A 75 5.92 15.59 -10.63
CA LEU A 75 6.05 17.04 -10.42
C LEU A 75 5.50 17.87 -11.59
N SER A 76 5.13 17.25 -12.72
CA SER A 76 4.79 17.99 -13.93
C SER A 76 3.33 18.47 -13.92
N PRO A 77 3.07 19.79 -14.00
CA PRO A 77 1.73 20.36 -14.18
C PRO A 77 1.04 19.93 -15.48
N SER A 78 1.77 19.34 -16.43
CA SER A 78 1.27 18.91 -17.74
C SER A 78 0.64 17.51 -17.75
N LEU A 79 0.74 16.76 -16.65
CA LEU A 79 0.13 15.44 -16.54
C LEU A 79 -1.37 15.59 -16.27
N HIS A 80 -2.14 15.72 -17.36
CA HIS A 80 -3.60 15.73 -17.31
C HIS A 80 -4.18 14.46 -16.66
N HIS A 81 -3.43 13.36 -16.68
CA HIS A 81 -3.78 12.08 -16.06
C HIS A 81 -2.52 11.39 -15.52
N TYR A 82 -2.57 10.87 -14.30
CA TYR A 82 -1.55 10.02 -13.69
C TYR A 82 -2.19 8.81 -13.01
N SER A 83 -1.40 7.75 -12.84
CA SER A 83 -1.77 6.58 -12.05
C SER A 83 -0.55 6.08 -11.27
N ILE A 84 -0.64 6.12 -9.95
CA ILE A 84 0.39 5.66 -9.02
C ILE A 84 -0.10 4.35 -8.41
N THR A 85 0.61 3.25 -8.63
CA THR A 85 0.28 1.95 -8.06
C THR A 85 1.27 1.56 -6.98
N PHE A 86 0.78 1.27 -5.79
CA PHE A 86 1.55 0.72 -4.70
C PHE A 86 1.48 -0.80 -4.74
N TRP A 87 2.63 -1.46 -4.85
CA TRP A 87 2.77 -2.91 -4.94
C TRP A 87 3.34 -3.49 -3.65
N ASP A 88 2.80 -4.62 -3.21
CA ASP A 88 3.31 -5.35 -2.05
C ASP A 88 4.69 -5.96 -2.37
N TYR A 89 5.71 -5.58 -1.60
CA TYR A 89 7.04 -6.20 -1.72
C TYR A 89 7.03 -7.68 -1.35
N GLY A 90 6.10 -8.12 -0.49
CA GLY A 90 5.94 -9.53 -0.11
C GLY A 90 7.25 -10.15 0.42
N GLN A 91 7.67 -11.24 -0.23
CA GLN A 91 8.92 -11.98 0.08
C GLN A 91 10.16 -11.37 -0.59
N GLY A 92 9.99 -10.30 -1.36
CA GLY A 92 11.04 -9.63 -2.11
C GLY A 92 11.11 -10.06 -3.57
N PHE A 93 12.18 -9.63 -4.25
CA PHE A 93 12.35 -9.93 -5.67
C PHE A 93 12.55 -11.44 -5.90
N LYS A 94 11.89 -11.94 -6.95
CA LYS A 94 11.91 -13.33 -7.41
C LYS A 94 12.14 -13.40 -8.93
N PRO A 95 12.53 -14.58 -9.46
CA PRO A 95 12.50 -14.82 -10.88
C PRO A 95 11.10 -14.66 -11.48
N LYS A 96 11.04 -14.42 -12.79
CA LYS A 96 9.78 -14.33 -13.53
C LYS A 96 8.98 -15.63 -13.44
N ASP A 97 7.69 -15.51 -13.18
CA ASP A 97 6.66 -16.53 -13.38
C ASP A 97 5.47 -15.92 -14.14
N ASP A 98 4.38 -16.68 -14.33
CA ASP A 98 3.25 -16.29 -15.18
C ASP A 98 2.49 -15.06 -14.65
N ASP A 99 2.46 -14.87 -13.33
CA ASP A 99 1.65 -13.83 -12.68
C ASP A 99 2.51 -12.74 -11.99
N ALA A 100 3.83 -12.77 -12.16
CA ALA A 100 4.72 -11.79 -11.53
C ALA A 100 4.70 -10.42 -12.24
N LEU A 101 4.89 -9.35 -11.45
CA LEU A 101 5.18 -8.02 -11.96
C LEU A 101 6.70 -7.82 -12.02
N CYS A 102 7.24 -7.57 -13.21
CA CYS A 102 8.68 -7.47 -13.44
C CYS A 102 9.10 -6.06 -13.84
N PHE A 103 10.26 -5.63 -13.35
CA PHE A 103 10.82 -4.30 -13.61
C PHE A 103 12.06 -4.40 -14.48
N ALA A 104 12.07 -3.72 -15.63
CA ALA A 104 13.12 -3.81 -16.64
C ALA A 104 14.42 -3.11 -16.21
N GLU A 105 14.33 -2.18 -15.28
CA GLU A 105 15.42 -1.41 -14.72
C GLU A 105 16.37 -2.26 -13.88
N ILE A 106 15.86 -3.36 -13.29
CA ILE A 106 16.67 -4.33 -12.55
C ILE A 106 17.27 -5.32 -13.55
N LYS A 107 18.57 -5.15 -13.84
CA LYS A 107 19.34 -6.00 -14.77
C LYS A 107 19.76 -7.34 -14.13
N SER A 108 18.79 -8.13 -13.70
CA SER A 108 18.97 -9.44 -13.06
C SER A 108 17.84 -10.39 -13.48
N SER A 109 18.07 -11.71 -13.39
CA SER A 109 17.00 -12.72 -13.53
C SER A 109 16.04 -12.74 -12.35
N VAL A 110 16.36 -12.05 -11.25
CA VAL A 110 15.54 -11.86 -10.05
C VAL A 110 15.07 -10.40 -10.01
N ASN A 111 14.09 -10.07 -10.84
CA ASN A 111 13.63 -8.70 -11.08
C ASN A 111 12.10 -8.52 -10.98
N CYS A 112 11.40 -9.51 -10.44
CA CYS A 112 9.94 -9.49 -10.35
C CYS A 112 9.45 -9.59 -8.90
N ILE A 113 8.22 -9.22 -8.65
CA ILE A 113 7.50 -9.41 -7.36
C ILE A 113 6.15 -10.09 -7.63
N ASP A 114 5.50 -10.56 -6.57
CA ASP A 114 4.09 -10.98 -6.67
C ASP A 114 3.24 -9.79 -7.14
N LYS A 115 2.40 -9.98 -8.16
CA LYS A 115 1.54 -8.91 -8.70
C LYS A 115 0.34 -8.66 -7.78
N LYS A 116 0.60 -7.97 -6.67
CA LYS A 116 -0.39 -7.64 -5.65
C LYS A 116 -0.44 -6.12 -5.45
N ALA A 117 -1.39 -5.48 -6.12
CA ALA A 117 -1.67 -4.06 -5.94
C ALA A 117 -2.34 -3.84 -4.57
N LEU A 118 -1.85 -2.84 -3.83
CA LEU A 118 -2.36 -2.48 -2.51
C LEU A 118 -3.27 -1.26 -2.57
N LEU A 119 -2.86 -0.26 -3.36
CA LEU A 119 -3.57 1.00 -3.57
C LEU A 119 -3.17 1.55 -4.94
N ILE A 120 -4.14 2.03 -5.71
CA ILE A 120 -3.92 2.82 -6.91
C ILE A 120 -4.48 4.22 -6.66
N VAL A 121 -3.64 5.24 -6.87
CA VAL A 121 -4.04 6.64 -6.83
C VAL A 121 -4.01 7.19 -8.25
N SER A 122 -5.16 7.62 -8.74
CA SER A 122 -5.27 8.18 -10.10
C SER A 122 -6.11 9.45 -10.10
N ASN A 123 -6.07 10.20 -11.19
CA ASN A 123 -6.98 11.32 -11.41
C ASN A 123 -7.73 11.18 -12.75
N ASP A 124 -8.84 11.89 -12.93
CA ASP A 124 -9.43 12.07 -14.26
C ASP A 124 -8.97 13.39 -14.92
N ASN A 125 -9.45 13.65 -16.14
CA ASN A 125 -9.17 14.88 -16.88
C ASN A 125 -9.71 16.15 -16.20
N ALA A 126 -10.66 16.03 -15.28
CA ALA A 126 -11.18 17.14 -14.48
C ALA A 126 -10.36 17.36 -13.19
N GLY A 127 -9.37 16.52 -12.92
CA GLY A 127 -8.54 16.57 -11.72
C GLY A 127 -9.15 15.89 -10.49
N ASN A 128 -10.28 15.18 -10.64
CA ASN A 128 -10.84 14.40 -9.54
C ASN A 128 -9.90 13.26 -9.19
N VAL A 129 -9.56 13.11 -7.91
CA VAL A 129 -8.65 12.07 -7.43
C VAL A 129 -9.45 10.84 -6.98
N TYR A 130 -8.98 9.68 -7.41
CA TYR A 130 -9.55 8.37 -7.13
C TYR A 130 -8.56 7.48 -6.39
N PHE A 131 -9.09 6.68 -5.49
CA PHE A 131 -8.37 5.63 -4.78
C PHE A 131 -9.01 4.29 -5.11
N THR A 132 -8.28 3.41 -5.77
CA THR A 132 -8.73 2.04 -6.03
C THR A 132 -7.98 1.09 -5.11
N VAL A 133 -8.74 0.30 -4.38
CA VAL A 133 -8.27 -0.81 -3.54
C VAL A 133 -8.90 -2.10 -4.07
N ASP A 134 -8.63 -3.24 -3.44
CA ASP A 134 -8.96 -4.58 -3.98
C ASP A 134 -10.41 -4.72 -4.49
N ASN A 135 -11.39 -4.33 -3.68
CA ASN A 135 -12.82 -4.49 -4.00
C ASN A 135 -13.63 -3.19 -3.88
N ALA A 136 -12.96 -2.03 -3.96
CA ALA A 136 -13.63 -0.75 -3.83
C ALA A 136 -12.87 0.37 -4.52
N ARG A 137 -13.64 1.40 -4.90
CA ARG A 137 -13.10 2.67 -5.36
C ARG A 137 -13.69 3.82 -4.56
N TYR A 138 -12.85 4.80 -4.27
CA TYR A 138 -13.20 6.00 -3.54
C TYR A 138 -12.80 7.23 -4.35
N ARG A 139 -13.47 8.36 -4.08
CA ARG A 139 -13.15 9.68 -4.62
C ARG A 139 -12.89 10.65 -3.49
N LEU A 140 -11.94 11.56 -3.69
CA LEU A 140 -11.73 12.69 -2.80
C LEU A 140 -12.68 13.84 -3.18
N ASP A 141 -13.48 14.32 -2.23
CA ASP A 141 -14.42 15.43 -2.41
C ASP A 141 -14.32 16.39 -1.22
N ASN A 142 -13.75 17.56 -1.42
CA ASN A 142 -13.59 18.59 -0.37
C ASN A 142 -13.00 18.04 0.95
N SER A 143 -11.96 17.20 0.84
CA SER A 143 -11.31 16.46 1.94
C SER A 143 -12.08 15.25 2.50
N ASN A 144 -13.31 15.01 2.06
CA ASN A 144 -14.05 13.79 2.38
C ASN A 144 -13.69 12.67 1.42
N ILE A 145 -13.59 11.45 1.95
CA ILE A 145 -13.38 10.23 1.17
C ILE A 145 -14.75 9.59 0.95
N ILE A 146 -15.23 9.58 -0.29
CA ILE A 146 -16.55 9.06 -0.65
C ILE A 146 -16.37 7.75 -1.42
N LYS A 147 -16.99 6.67 -0.96
CA LYS A 147 -17.02 5.40 -1.70
C LYS A 147 -17.91 5.54 -2.93
N ILE A 148 -17.42 5.06 -4.08
CA ILE A 148 -18.19 5.01 -5.32
C ILE A 148 -18.97 3.70 -5.33
N GLU A 149 -20.29 3.80 -5.53
CA GLU A 149 -21.17 2.63 -5.69
C GLU A 149 -21.05 2.08 -7.12
N ASP A 150 -21.19 0.76 -7.27
CA ASP A 150 -21.17 0.03 -8.55
C ASP A 150 -19.91 0.21 -9.42
N TRP A 151 -18.74 0.23 -8.76
CA TRP A 151 -17.41 0.27 -9.41
C TRP A 151 -17.01 -1.07 -10.05
#